data_AF-A0A496T143-F1
#
_entry.id   AF-A0A496T143-F1
#
_cell.length_a   1.000
_cell.length_b   1.000
_cell.length_c   1.000
_cell.angle_alpha   90.00
_cell.angle_beta   90.00
_cell.angle_gamma   90.00
#
_symmetry.space_group_name_H-M   'P 1'
#
loop_
_entity.id
_entity.type
_entity.pdbx_description
1 polymer ?
#
loop_
_entity_poly.entity_id
_entity_poly.type
_entity_poly.pdbx_seq_one_letter_code
_entity_poly.pdbx_strand_id
1 'polypeptide(L)'
;MGQWHSSSRAPSKGKKVLWPFLALLLFILYLLLTSENGLFRIRQLRDKAKTLATEIEILEGEKAELERKRDLLSNDLDYIEKKAREEYGMLKKGEKIYKVRFIKNKESERD
;
A
#
# COMPACT_ATOMS: atom_id res chain seq x y z
N MET A 1 -23.25 48.66 -78.26
CA MET A 1 -22.07 47.79 -78.40
C MET A 1 -21.13 48.05 -77.23
N GLY A 2 -20.55 47.01 -76.63
CA GLY A 2 -19.50 47.14 -75.61
C GLY A 2 -19.96 46.78 -74.20
N GLN A 3 -20.10 45.48 -73.94
CA GLN A 3 -20.30 44.92 -72.62
C GLN A 3 -19.00 44.96 -71.82
N TRP A 4 -19.05 45.45 -70.58
CA TRP A 4 -17.98 45.27 -69.60
C TRP A 4 -18.59 44.85 -68.26
N HIS A 5 -18.52 43.55 -67.96
CA HIS A 5 -18.64 43.06 -66.59
C HIS A 5 -17.42 42.18 -66.32
N SER A 6 -16.44 42.71 -65.59
CA SER A 6 -15.37 41.92 -64.98
C SER A 6 -15.34 42.21 -63.49
N SER A 7 -16.05 41.39 -62.70
CA SER A 7 -15.77 41.30 -61.26
C SER A 7 -14.78 40.16 -61.02
N SER A 8 -13.50 40.48 -60.88
CA SER A 8 -12.51 39.54 -60.36
C SER A 8 -12.63 39.50 -58.84
N ARG A 9 -13.28 38.46 -58.28
CA ARG A 9 -13.27 38.20 -56.84
C ARG A 9 -11.94 37.60 -56.42
N ALA A 10 -11.21 38.32 -55.57
CA ALA A 10 -9.98 37.86 -54.95
C ALA A 10 -10.23 36.65 -54.01
N PRO A 11 -9.36 35.63 -53.97
CA PRO A 11 -9.50 34.52 -53.05
C PRO A 11 -9.10 34.96 -51.62
N SER A 12 -10.05 34.91 -50.68
CA SER A 12 -9.79 35.17 -49.25
C SER A 12 -9.00 34.02 -48.61
N LYS A 13 -7.68 34.07 -48.77
CA LYS A 13 -6.70 33.09 -48.24
C LYS A 13 -6.40 33.29 -46.74
N GLY A 14 -7.37 33.76 -45.96
CA GLY A 14 -7.15 34.23 -44.57
C GLY A 14 -7.26 33.17 -43.47
N LYS A 15 -7.57 31.90 -43.77
CA LYS A 15 -7.87 30.89 -42.73
C LYS A 15 -7.00 29.62 -42.77
N LYS A 16 -6.29 29.39 -43.89
CA LYS A 16 -5.54 28.14 -44.11
C LYS A 16 -4.18 28.12 -43.40
N VAL A 17 -3.62 29.28 -43.03
CA VAL A 17 -2.33 29.40 -42.35
C VAL A 17 -2.45 29.32 -40.82
N LEU A 18 -3.65 29.54 -40.26
CA LEU A 18 -3.93 29.44 -38.82
C LEU A 18 -4.07 27.98 -38.35
N TRP A 19 -4.55 27.08 -39.21
CA TRP A 19 -4.71 25.66 -38.91
C TRP A 19 -3.39 24.95 -38.53
N PRO A 20 -2.27 25.09 -39.27
CA PRO A 20 -1.01 24.47 -38.86
C PRO A 20 -0.48 25.06 -37.55
N PHE A 21 -0.70 26.35 -37.29
CA PHE A 21 -0.33 26.97 -36.01
C PHE A 21 -1.11 26.41 -34.83
N LEU A 22 -2.42 26.21 -35.00
CA LEU A 22 -3.28 25.61 -33.99
C LEU A 22 -2.91 24.13 -33.76
N ALA A 23 -2.62 23.38 -34.82
CA ALA A 23 -2.15 22.01 -34.74
C ALA A 23 -0.80 21.91 -34.01
N LEU A 24 0.13 22.82 -34.29
CA LEU A 24 1.43 22.89 -33.61
C LEU A 24 1.26 23.20 -32.11
N LEU A 25 0.38 24.15 -31.77
CA LEU A 25 0.09 24.50 -30.38
C LEU A 25 -0.50 23.30 -29.61
N LEU A 26 -1.46 22.60 -30.22
CA LEU A 26 -2.06 21.40 -29.64
C LEU A 26 -1.05 20.25 -29.51
N PHE A 27 -0.14 20.10 -30.49
CA PHE A 27 0.92 19.10 -30.43
C PHE A 27 1.91 19.38 -29.29
N ILE A 28 2.33 20.63 -29.12
CA ILE A 28 3.18 21.04 -28.00
C ILE A 28 2.45 20.80 -26.67
N LEU A 29 1.17 21.16 -26.57
CA LEU A 29 0.38 20.93 -25.37
C LEU A 29 0.24 19.43 -25.07
N TYR A 30 0.00 18.61 -26.10
CA TYR A 30 -0.05 17.15 -25.98
C TYR A 30 1.27 16.57 -25.47
N LEU A 31 2.41 17.02 -26.01
CA LEU A 31 3.74 16.61 -25.54
C LEU A 31 3.99 17.05 -24.10
N LEU A 32 3.57 18.26 -23.70
CA LEU A 32 3.70 18.74 -22.32
C LEU A 32 2.83 17.96 -21.34
N LEU A 33 1.63 17.54 -21.75
CA LEU A 33 0.74 16.71 -20.93
C LEU A 33 1.23 15.26 -20.83
N THR A 34 1.77 14.70 -21.92
CA THR A 34 2.20 13.29 -22.02
C THR A 34 3.67 13.10 -21.64
N SER A 35 4.43 14.19 -21.44
CA SER A 35 5.83 14.13 -21.02
C SER A 35 5.95 13.43 -19.67
N GLU A 36 7.01 12.65 -19.50
CA GLU A 36 7.36 11.91 -18.27
C GLU A 36 7.42 12.80 -17.02
N ASN A 37 7.62 14.10 -17.21
CA ASN A 37 7.69 15.13 -16.18
C ASN A 37 6.39 15.95 -16.03
N GLY A 38 5.29 15.51 -16.63
CA GLY A 38 4.01 16.21 -16.61
C GLY A 38 3.43 16.38 -15.20
N LEU A 39 2.46 17.29 -15.07
CA LEU A 39 1.79 17.66 -13.82
C LEU A 39 1.17 16.47 -13.05
N PHE A 40 0.86 15.37 -13.75
CA PHE A 40 0.39 14.13 -13.13
C PHE A 40 1.45 13.48 -12.23
N ARG A 41 2.72 13.55 -12.60
CA ARG A 41 3.82 12.95 -11.82
C ARG A 41 4.00 13.64 -10.48
N ILE A 42 3.84 14.96 -10.43
CA ILE A 42 3.95 15.76 -9.20
C ILE A 42 2.86 15.36 -8.20
N ARG A 43 1.63 15.14 -8.67
CA ARG A 43 0.53 14.66 -7.82
C ARG A 43 0.82 13.26 -7.29
N GLN A 44 1.21 12.33 -8.17
CA GLN A 44 1.56 10.97 -7.76
C GLN A 44 2.73 10.92 -6.76
N LEU A 45 3.78 11.74 -6.96
CA LEU A 45 4.89 11.82 -6.02
C LEU A 45 4.46 12.34 -4.66
N ARG A 46 3.59 13.36 -4.64
CA ARG A 46 3.07 13.91 -3.40
C ARG A 46 2.21 12.91 -2.64
N ASP A 47 1.39 12.15 -3.35
CA ASP A 47 0.55 11.13 -2.73
C ASP A 47 1.40 9.96 -2.22
N LYS A 48 2.40 9.50 -2.98
CA LYS A 48 3.38 8.50 -2.52
C LYS A 48 4.13 8.97 -1.28
N ALA A 49 4.61 10.22 -1.27
CA ALA A 49 5.31 10.78 -0.11
C ALA A 49 4.42 10.80 1.14
N LYS A 50 3.13 11.12 1.00
CA LYS A 50 2.17 11.05 2.10
C LYS A 50 1.97 9.62 2.59
N THR A 51 1.75 8.67 1.68
CA THR A 51 1.58 7.25 2.05
C THR A 51 2.80 6.72 2.79
N LEU A 52 4.02 7.00 2.30
CA LEU A 52 5.26 6.58 2.95
C LEU A 52 5.41 7.21 4.34
N ALA A 53 5.07 8.49 4.50
CA ALA A 53 5.13 9.15 5.80
C ALA A 53 4.18 8.49 6.82
N THR A 54 2.95 8.16 6.40
CA THR A 54 2.00 7.44 7.25
C THR A 54 2.48 6.02 7.58
N GLU A 55 3.09 5.34 6.61
CA GLU A 55 3.64 3.99 6.83
C GLU A 55 4.82 4.00 7.81
N ILE A 56 5.68 5.01 7.76
CA ILE A 56 6.74 5.22 8.76
C ILE A 56 6.15 5.40 10.15
N GLU A 57 5.13 6.26 10.31
CA GLU A 57 4.50 6.52 11.61
C GLU A 57 3.87 5.24 12.21
N ILE A 58 3.20 4.43 11.38
CA ILE A 58 2.63 3.15 11.79
C ILE A 58 3.75 2.20 12.24
N LEU A 59 4.79 2.03 11.43
CA LEU A 59 5.91 1.12 11.73
C LEU A 59 6.69 1.55 12.98
N GLU A 60 6.85 2.85 13.21
CA GLU A 60 7.45 3.38 14.44
C GLU A 60 6.60 3.05 15.67
N GLY A 61 5.28 3.16 15.56
CA GLY A 61 4.34 2.74 16.61
C GLY A 61 4.42 1.24 16.92
N GLU A 62 4.41 0.39 15.88
CA GLU A 62 4.54 -1.05 16.01
C GLU A 62 5.88 -1.46 16.63
N LYS A 63 6.97 -0.80 16.21
CA LYS A 63 8.31 -1.02 16.77
C LYS A 63 8.33 -0.70 18.27
N ALA A 64 7.76 0.44 18.69
CA ALA A 64 7.71 0.81 20.10
C ALA A 64 6.89 -0.20 20.94
N GLU A 65 5.79 -0.73 20.39
CA GLU A 65 5.02 -1.78 21.05
C GLU A 65 5.80 -3.09 21.17
N LEU A 66 6.48 -3.50 20.11
CA LEU A 66 7.30 -4.70 20.09
C LEU A 66 8.51 -4.59 21.03
N GLU A 67 9.15 -3.43 21.11
CA GLU A 67 10.24 -3.17 22.05
C GLU A 67 9.76 -3.28 23.50
N ARG A 68 8.59 -2.71 23.83
CA ARG A 68 7.97 -2.88 25.16
C ARG A 68 7.68 -4.35 25.47
N LYS A 69 7.12 -5.10 24.51
CA LYS A 69 6.88 -6.55 24.67
C LYS A 69 8.19 -7.31 24.87
N ARG A 70 9.24 -6.95 24.13
CA ARG A 70 10.57 -7.56 24.25
C ARG A 70 11.18 -7.27 25.62
N ASP A 71 11.07 -6.05 26.12
CA ASP A 71 11.56 -5.67 27.45
C ASP A 71 10.80 -6.40 28.56
N LEU A 72 9.47 -6.55 28.44
CA LEU A 72 8.66 -7.33 29.37
C LEU A 72 9.05 -8.82 29.37
N LEU A 73 9.31 -9.39 28.18
CA LEU A 73 9.77 -10.79 28.08
C LEU A 73 11.20 -10.95 28.58
N SER A 74 12.10 -10.00 28.33
CA SER A 74 13.54 -10.18 28.59
C SER A 74 13.92 -9.96 30.04
N ASN A 75 13.18 -9.13 30.78
CA ASN A 75 13.55 -8.73 32.13
C ASN A 75 12.82 -9.51 33.24
N ASP A 76 11.86 -10.38 32.87
CA ASP A 76 11.07 -11.14 33.84
C ASP A 76 11.10 -12.65 33.51
N LEU A 77 12.09 -13.34 34.10
CA LEU A 77 12.24 -14.80 34.00
C LEU A 77 11.01 -15.55 34.51
N ASP A 78 10.30 -15.00 35.51
CA ASP A 78 9.09 -15.60 36.06
C ASP A 78 7.92 -15.50 35.08
N TYR A 79 7.84 -14.41 34.30
CA TYR A 79 6.87 -14.28 33.21
C TYR A 79 7.11 -15.28 32.08
N ILE A 80 8.36 -15.49 31.67
CA ILE A 80 8.72 -16.52 30.67
C ILE A 80 8.35 -17.92 31.20
N GLU A 81 8.71 -18.23 32.45
CA GLU A 81 8.43 -19.54 33.06
C GLU A 81 6.92 -19.79 33.15
N LYS A 82 6.15 -18.78 33.56
CA LYS A 82 4.68 -18.86 33.60
C LYS A 82 4.10 -19.15 32.22
N LYS A 83 4.51 -18.40 31.20
CA LYS A 83 4.01 -18.58 29.83
C LYS A 83 4.41 -19.93 29.23
N ALA A 84 5.63 -20.40 29.50
CA ALA A 84 6.10 -21.72 29.08
C ALA A 84 5.31 -22.87 29.72
N ARG A 85 4.93 -22.74 31.01
CA ARG A 85 4.09 -23.71 31.71
C ARG A 85 2.63 -23.67 31.24
N GLU A 86 2.06 -22.48 31.04
CA GLU A 86 0.64 -22.30 30.71
C GLU A 86 0.31 -22.56 29.24
N GLU A 87 1.07 -21.99 28.30
CA GLU A 87 0.76 -22.11 26.86
C GLU A 87 1.38 -23.36 26.23
N TYR A 88 2.55 -23.78 26.71
CA TYR A 88 3.33 -24.84 26.07
C TYR A 88 3.49 -26.10 26.94
N GLY A 89 3.00 -26.09 28.18
CA GLY A 89 3.11 -27.22 29.11
C GLY A 89 4.56 -27.65 29.39
N MET A 90 5.52 -26.75 29.21
CA MET A 90 6.94 -27.04 29.40
C MET A 90 7.27 -27.24 30.88
N LEU A 91 8.16 -28.20 31.14
CA LEU A 91 8.61 -28.60 32.48
C LEU A 91 10.05 -28.14 32.71
N LYS A 92 10.43 -27.85 33.97
CA LYS A 92 11.84 -27.64 34.31
C LYS A 92 12.63 -28.92 34.10
N LYS A 93 13.93 -28.77 33.78
CA LYS A 93 14.85 -29.90 33.61
C LYS A 93 14.88 -30.74 34.89
N GLY A 94 14.25 -31.92 34.86
CA GLY A 94 14.16 -32.85 36.00
C GLY A 94 12.74 -33.12 36.53
N GLU A 95 11.71 -32.39 36.09
CA GLU A 95 10.32 -32.64 36.48
C GLU A 95 9.69 -33.76 35.59
N LYS A 96 8.84 -34.62 36.18
CA LYS A 96 8.14 -35.72 35.49
C LYS A 96 6.62 -35.56 35.66
N ILE A 97 5.87 -35.58 34.55
CA ILE A 97 4.40 -35.58 34.56
C ILE A 97 3.89 -36.99 34.84
N TYR A 98 3.06 -37.13 35.88
CA TYR A 98 2.30 -38.35 36.16
C TYR A 98 0.86 -38.17 35.66
N LYS A 99 0.50 -38.85 34.58
CA LYS A 99 -0.90 -38.92 34.12
C LYS A 99 -1.61 -40.07 34.82
N VAL A 100 -2.48 -39.75 35.77
CA VAL A 100 -3.32 -40.74 36.45
C VAL A 100 -4.46 -41.14 35.52
N ARG A 101 -4.50 -42.41 35.11
CA ARG A 101 -5.63 -42.97 34.36
C ARG A 101 -6.50 -43.74 35.35
N PHE A 102 -7.72 -43.26 35.58
CA PHE A 102 -8.70 -44.03 36.35
C PHE A 102 -9.19 -45.19 35.47
N ILE A 103 -8.72 -46.40 35.76
CA ILE A 103 -9.23 -47.61 35.13
C ILE A 103 -10.57 -47.91 35.80
N LYS A 104 -11.68 -47.57 35.11
CA LYS A 104 -13.02 -47.94 35.58
C LYS A 104 -13.20 -49.43 35.33
N ASN A 105 -13.06 -50.25 36.37
CA ASN A 105 -13.30 -51.68 36.25
C ASN A 105 -14.80 -51.91 35.98
N LYS A 106 -15.13 -52.46 34.81
CA LYS A 106 -16.49 -52.88 34.45
C LYS A 106 -16.67 -54.33 34.90
N GLU A 107 -17.07 -54.53 36.14
CA GLU A 107 -17.23 -55.90 36.66
C GLU A 107 -18.39 -56.04 37.65
N SER A 108 -19.52 -55.36 37.40
CA SER A 108 -20.74 -55.53 38.20
C SER A 108 -22.03 -55.62 37.38
N GLU A 109 -21.97 -56.12 36.14
CA GLU A 109 -23.16 -56.48 35.35
C GLU A 109 -23.14 -57.96 34.95
N ARG A 110 -22.84 -58.82 35.93
CA ARG A 110 -23.17 -60.25 35.88
C ARG A 110 -23.53 -60.72 37.29
N ASP A 111 -24.72 -60.36 37.72
CA ASP A 111 -25.53 -61.11 38.67
C ASP A 111 -26.97 -61.13 38.15
#